data_AF-A0A935IPY9-F1
#
_entry.id   AF-A0A935IPY9-F1
#
_cell.length_a   1.000
_cell.length_b   1.000
_cell.length_c   1.000
_cell.angle_alpha   90.00
_cell.angle_beta   90.00
_cell.angle_gamma   90.00
#
_symmetry.space_group_name_H-M   'P 1'
#
loop_
_entity.id
_entity.type
_entity.pdbx_description
1 polymer ?
#
loop_
_entity_poly.entity_id
_entity_poly.type
_entity_poly.pdbx_seq_one_letter_code
_entity_poly.pdbx_strand_id
1 'polypeptide(L)'
;MQANLTIAQDPEADALISRDPFALLIAMLLDQQFPMERAFAGPAKLLARFGTLDPVRVAEADPEAFADLAATPPAIHRYGRAMAGRIQQVAAHVVEHYDGDAEAIWTTAKGPDELIRRLVALPGFGEQKARIFAALLGKQLGVRPRGWREAIGPYAAPGTFRSVADVVDAESLAKVRAFKQAAKAAAKASAQ
;
A
#
# COMPACT_ATOMS: atom_id res chain seq x y z
N MET A 1 0.66 17.15 6.22
CA MET A 1 -0.74 16.74 6.45
C MET A 1 -0.69 15.49 7.33
N GLN A 2 -1.40 15.43 8.46
CA GLN A 2 -1.50 14.18 9.23
C GLN A 2 -2.74 13.43 8.76
N ALA A 3 -2.53 12.34 8.02
CA ALA A 3 -3.60 11.39 7.76
C ALA A 3 -3.89 10.59 9.04
N ASN A 4 -5.11 10.06 9.17
CA ASN A 4 -5.48 9.13 10.23
C ASN A 4 -6.08 7.89 9.58
N LEU A 5 -5.20 7.06 9.00
CA LEU A 5 -5.58 5.82 8.34
C LEU A 5 -6.00 4.82 9.40
N THR A 6 -7.09 4.10 9.15
CA THR A 6 -7.61 3.05 10.05
C THR A 6 -7.77 1.74 9.29
N ILE A 7 -6.82 1.38 8.43
CA ILE A 7 -6.97 0.26 7.48
C ILE A 7 -6.54 -1.06 8.13
N ALA A 8 -5.52 -1.01 8.99
CA ALA A 8 -5.02 -2.18 9.71
C ALA A 8 -5.98 -2.63 10.82
N GLN A 9 -6.84 -1.72 11.32
CA GLN A 9 -7.71 -1.94 12.47
C GLN A 9 -6.89 -2.26 13.74
N ASP A 10 -5.70 -1.67 13.82
CA ASP A 10 -4.73 -1.81 14.89
C ASP A 10 -4.10 -0.44 15.12
N PRO A 11 -4.30 0.20 16.29
CA PRO A 11 -3.90 1.59 16.50
C PRO A 11 -2.42 1.88 16.26
N GLU A 12 -1.52 0.94 16.58
CA GLU A 12 -0.08 1.14 16.40
C GLU A 12 0.32 1.05 14.93
N ALA A 13 -0.19 0.04 14.22
CA ALA A 13 0.04 -0.11 12.79
C ALA A 13 -0.59 1.04 11.99
N ASP A 14 -1.81 1.43 12.34
CA ASP A 14 -2.55 2.53 11.73
C ASP A 14 -1.83 3.87 11.94
N ALA A 15 -1.32 4.12 13.15
CA ALA A 15 -0.49 5.29 13.42
C ALA A 15 0.84 5.27 12.66
N LEU A 16 1.42 4.09 12.39
CA LEU A 16 2.66 3.95 11.62
C LEU A 16 2.43 4.28 10.14
N ILE A 17 1.49 3.61 9.48
CA ILE A 17 1.19 3.85 8.06
C ILE A 17 0.66 5.27 7.78
N SER A 18 0.12 5.94 8.81
CA SER A 18 -0.34 7.33 8.71
C SER A 18 0.78 8.35 8.70
N ARG A 19 1.93 8.04 9.34
CA ARG A 19 3.06 8.97 9.51
C ARG A 19 4.29 8.64 8.68
N ASP A 20 4.44 7.38 8.26
CA ASP A 20 5.61 6.88 7.54
C ASP A 20 5.23 6.52 6.10
N PRO A 21 5.65 7.33 5.10
CA PRO A 21 5.39 7.09 3.69
C PRO A 21 5.87 5.74 3.17
N PHE A 22 7.02 5.26 3.66
CA PHE A 22 7.58 3.97 3.22
C PHE A 22 6.83 2.80 3.86
N ALA A 23 6.38 2.93 5.11
CA ALA A 23 5.48 1.97 5.73
C ALA A 23 4.17 1.83 4.92
N LEU A 24 3.61 2.94 4.45
CA LEU A 24 2.41 2.93 3.60
C LEU A 24 2.65 2.23 2.25
N LEU A 25 3.81 2.45 1.62
CA LEU A 25 4.21 1.73 0.40
C LEU A 25 4.29 0.22 0.63
N ILE A 26 4.92 -0.21 1.73
CA ILE A 26 5.02 -1.63 2.08
C ILE A 26 3.62 -2.21 2.31
N ALA A 27 2.74 -1.53 3.05
CA ALA A 27 1.36 -1.97 3.26
C ALA A 27 0.62 -2.18 1.92
N MET A 28 0.74 -1.21 1.00
CA MET A 28 0.16 -1.32 -0.34
C MET A 28 0.75 -2.47 -1.16
N LEU A 29 2.06 -2.71 -1.07
CA LEU A 29 2.72 -3.84 -1.72
C LEU A 29 2.14 -5.17 -1.21
N LEU A 30 1.97 -5.29 0.11
CA LEU A 30 1.47 -6.48 0.79
C LEU A 30 -0.02 -6.76 0.56
N ASP A 31 -0.84 -5.76 0.18
CA ASP A 31 -2.26 -5.95 -0.15
C ASP A 31 -2.41 -6.64 -1.52
N GLN A 32 -2.08 -7.93 -1.56
CA GLN A 32 -2.28 -8.78 -2.72
C GLN A 32 -2.60 -10.21 -2.28
N GLN A 33 -3.82 -10.66 -2.63
CA GLN A 33 -4.30 -11.99 -2.28
C GLN A 33 -4.22 -12.31 -0.77
N PHE A 34 -4.33 -11.29 0.08
CA PHE A 34 -4.20 -11.38 1.53
C PHE A 34 -5.25 -10.48 2.19
N PRO A 35 -5.71 -10.75 3.43
CA PRO A 35 -6.63 -9.84 4.11
C PRO A 35 -5.99 -8.46 4.27
N MET A 36 -6.71 -7.41 3.86
CA MET A 36 -6.14 -6.06 3.76
C MET A 36 -5.65 -5.55 5.11
N GLU A 37 -6.39 -5.81 6.18
CA GLU A 37 -6.06 -5.41 7.54
C GLU A 37 -4.70 -6.00 7.97
N ARG A 38 -4.49 -7.28 7.63
CA ARG A 38 -3.21 -7.97 7.91
C ARG A 38 -2.07 -7.48 7.04
N ALA A 39 -2.35 -7.10 5.79
CA ALA A 39 -1.35 -6.50 4.90
C ALA A 39 -0.89 -5.14 5.45
N PHE A 40 -1.84 -4.30 5.86
CA PHE A 40 -1.58 -2.98 6.41
C PHE A 40 -0.97 -3.00 7.82
N ALA A 41 -1.14 -4.09 8.58
CA ALA A 41 -0.38 -4.37 9.79
C ALA A 41 1.06 -4.90 9.55
N GLY A 42 1.38 -5.30 8.31
CA GLY A 42 2.68 -5.87 7.94
C GLY A 42 3.89 -4.97 8.23
N PRO A 43 3.87 -3.67 7.90
CA PRO A 43 4.99 -2.76 8.17
C PRO A 43 5.36 -2.68 9.65
N ALA A 44 4.38 -2.67 10.56
CA ALA A 44 4.64 -2.61 12.01
C ALA A 44 5.40 -3.85 12.51
N LYS A 45 5.03 -5.04 12.02
CA LYS A 45 5.76 -6.28 12.32
C LYS A 45 7.18 -6.26 11.77
N LEU A 46 7.35 -5.73 10.57
CA LEU A 46 8.67 -5.61 9.96
C LEU A 46 9.55 -4.65 10.77
N LEU A 47 9.02 -3.47 11.12
CA LEU A 47 9.69 -2.49 11.96
C LEU A 47 10.10 -3.09 13.31
N ALA A 48 9.22 -3.82 13.98
CA ALA A 48 9.51 -4.44 15.27
C ALA A 48 10.64 -5.47 15.23
N ARG A 49 10.87 -6.11 14.06
CA ARG A 49 11.86 -7.19 13.89
C ARG A 49 13.19 -6.68 13.32
N PHE A 50 13.11 -5.79 12.34
CA PHE A 50 14.27 -5.24 11.65
C PHE A 50 14.81 -3.98 12.34
N GLY A 51 13.97 -3.28 13.12
CA GLY A 51 14.33 -2.11 13.92
C GLY A 51 14.23 -0.78 13.16
N THR A 52 14.04 -0.79 11.84
CA THR A 52 13.88 0.42 11.03
C THR A 52 13.02 0.16 9.79
N LEU A 53 12.46 1.23 9.22
CA LEU A 53 11.86 1.26 7.88
C LEU A 53 12.58 2.27 6.96
N ASP A 54 13.81 2.63 7.28
CA ASP A 54 14.67 3.42 6.40
C ASP A 54 14.90 2.66 5.07
N PRO A 55 14.56 3.23 3.89
CA PRO A 55 14.68 2.54 2.62
C PRO A 55 16.11 2.10 2.28
N VAL A 56 17.14 2.88 2.65
CA VAL A 56 18.55 2.50 2.44
C VAL A 56 18.87 1.26 3.26
N ARG A 57 18.53 1.28 4.55
CA ARG A 57 18.80 0.15 5.46
C ARG A 57 18.06 -1.12 5.03
N VAL A 58 16.84 -0.99 4.53
CA VAL A 58 16.05 -2.12 4.03
C VAL A 58 16.63 -2.66 2.71
N ALA A 59 17.02 -1.77 1.79
CA ALA A 59 17.62 -2.16 0.51
C ALA A 59 18.97 -2.89 0.69
N GLU A 60 19.78 -2.46 1.65
CA GLU A 60 21.10 -3.02 1.96
C GLU A 60 21.08 -4.23 2.89
N ALA A 61 19.91 -4.58 3.46
CA ALA A 61 19.80 -5.71 4.37
C ALA A 61 20.21 -7.03 3.70
N ASP A 62 20.85 -7.93 4.45
CA ASP A 62 21.13 -9.28 3.97
C ASP A 62 19.82 -9.97 3.54
N PRO A 63 19.70 -10.43 2.28
CA PRO A 63 18.43 -10.93 1.76
C PRO A 63 17.88 -12.15 2.49
N GLU A 64 18.75 -13.07 2.94
CA GLU A 64 18.32 -14.29 3.63
C GLU A 64 17.85 -13.99 5.04
N ALA A 65 18.63 -13.22 5.80
CA ALA A 65 18.26 -12.78 7.14
C ALA A 65 16.99 -11.91 7.12
N PHE A 66 16.86 -11.00 6.16
CA PHE A 66 15.66 -10.17 6.02
C PHE A 66 14.42 -11.01 5.68
N ALA A 67 14.57 -12.01 4.82
CA ALA A 67 13.51 -12.97 4.51
C ALA A 67 13.09 -13.81 5.72
N ASP A 68 14.03 -14.22 6.58
CA ASP A 68 13.75 -14.92 7.85
C ASP A 68 12.90 -14.06 8.79
N LEU A 69 13.26 -12.78 8.95
CA LEU A 69 12.49 -11.84 9.78
C LEU A 69 11.06 -11.67 9.25
N ALA A 70 10.88 -11.51 7.93
CA ALA A 70 9.57 -11.38 7.31
C ALA A 70 8.71 -12.66 7.44
N ALA A 71 9.34 -13.83 7.41
CA ALA A 71 8.68 -15.12 7.50
C ALA A 71 8.41 -15.60 8.93
N THR A 72 9.06 -15.01 9.94
CA THR A 72 8.89 -15.37 11.35
C THR A 72 7.41 -15.34 11.78
N PRO A 73 6.83 -16.44 12.28
CA PRO A 73 5.45 -16.48 12.74
C PRO A 73 5.18 -15.52 13.92
N PRO A 74 4.04 -14.80 13.94
CA PRO A 74 3.09 -14.65 12.85
C PRO A 74 3.69 -13.80 11.71
N ALA A 75 3.82 -14.38 10.51
CA ALA A 75 4.50 -13.75 9.38
C ALA A 75 3.84 -12.43 8.94
N ILE A 76 4.61 -11.57 8.26
CA ILE A 76 4.09 -10.31 7.69
C ILE A 76 3.09 -10.57 6.56
N HIS A 77 3.23 -11.71 5.87
CA HIS A 77 2.39 -12.13 4.76
C HIS A 77 2.36 -13.66 4.66
N ARG A 78 1.35 -14.24 3.99
CA ARG A 78 1.32 -15.68 3.69
C ARG A 78 2.46 -16.17 2.79
N TYR A 79 3.15 -15.22 2.13
CA TYR A 79 4.32 -15.44 1.29
C TYR A 79 5.51 -14.61 1.83
N GLY A 80 5.78 -14.67 3.14
CA GLY A 80 6.71 -13.80 3.85
C GLY A 80 8.07 -13.63 3.16
N ARG A 81 8.77 -14.73 2.85
CA ARG A 81 10.08 -14.69 2.16
C ARG A 81 10.03 -14.01 0.79
N ALA A 82 9.02 -14.35 -0.03
CA ALA A 82 8.87 -13.73 -1.35
C ALA A 82 8.51 -12.23 -1.25
N MET A 83 7.74 -11.84 -0.23
CA MET A 83 7.42 -10.43 0.00
C MET A 83 8.63 -9.65 0.52
N ALA A 84 9.52 -10.25 1.32
CA ALA A 84 10.76 -9.62 1.74
C ALA A 84 11.60 -9.15 0.55
N GLY A 85 11.84 -10.04 -0.42
CA GLY A 85 12.57 -9.66 -1.64
C GLY A 85 11.90 -8.52 -2.41
N ARG A 86 10.56 -8.51 -2.51
CA ARG A 86 9.84 -7.40 -3.16
C ARG A 86 9.93 -6.09 -2.37
N ILE A 87 9.93 -6.16 -1.04
CA ILE A 87 10.10 -4.99 -0.17
C ILE A 87 11.49 -4.38 -0.41
N GLN A 88 12.55 -5.20 -0.47
CA GLN A 88 13.89 -4.73 -0.79
C GLN A 88 13.98 -4.11 -2.19
N GLN A 89 13.30 -4.69 -3.18
CA GLN A 89 13.22 -4.10 -4.53
C GLN A 89 12.53 -2.73 -4.53
N VAL A 90 11.43 -2.58 -3.79
CA VAL A 90 10.78 -1.27 -3.63
C VAL A 90 11.69 -0.30 -2.88
N ALA A 91 12.38 -0.75 -1.83
CA ALA A 91 13.36 0.06 -1.10
C ALA A 91 14.46 0.57 -2.03
N ALA A 92 15.08 -0.31 -2.81
CA ALA A 92 16.11 0.04 -3.78
C ALA A 92 15.59 1.03 -4.82
N HIS A 93 14.37 0.84 -5.34
CA HIS A 93 13.76 1.79 -6.28
C HIS A 93 13.57 3.18 -5.65
N VAL A 94 13.13 3.25 -4.39
CA VAL A 94 12.98 4.51 -3.64
C VAL A 94 14.33 5.20 -3.45
N VAL A 95 15.38 4.44 -3.11
CA VAL A 95 16.75 4.98 -2.97
C VAL A 95 17.26 5.53 -4.30
N GLU A 96 17.16 4.75 -5.37
CA GLU A 96 17.74 5.08 -6.67
C GLU A 96 17.03 6.27 -7.35
N HIS A 97 15.70 6.38 -7.22
CA HIS A 97 14.92 7.34 -8.00
C HIS A 97 14.40 8.52 -7.17
N TYR A 98 14.45 8.42 -5.83
CA TYR A 98 13.87 9.40 -4.92
C TYR A 98 14.75 9.67 -3.68
N ASP A 99 16.05 9.32 -3.74
CA ASP A 99 17.03 9.59 -2.68
C ASP A 99 16.63 9.06 -1.29
N GLY A 100 15.85 7.97 -1.25
CA GLY A 100 15.33 7.38 -0.02
C GLY A 100 14.05 8.05 0.51
N ASP A 101 13.54 9.09 -0.13
CA ASP A 101 12.28 9.74 0.23
C ASP A 101 11.09 9.11 -0.52
N ALA A 102 10.40 8.20 0.17
CA ALA A 102 9.19 7.58 -0.34
C ALA A 102 8.05 8.59 -0.61
N GLU A 103 7.94 9.68 0.14
CA GLU A 103 6.88 10.68 -0.04
C GLU A 103 7.04 11.44 -1.37
N ALA A 104 8.30 11.65 -1.79
CA ALA A 104 8.65 12.34 -3.02
C ALA A 104 7.98 11.72 -4.26
N ILE A 105 7.65 10.43 -4.24
CA ILE A 105 6.92 9.74 -5.31
C ILE A 105 5.66 10.51 -5.70
N TRP A 106 4.89 11.00 -4.71
CA TRP A 106 3.62 11.68 -4.96
C TRP A 106 3.62 13.18 -4.68
N THR A 107 4.47 13.68 -3.79
CA THR A 107 4.52 15.12 -3.49
C THR A 107 5.19 15.92 -4.61
N THR A 108 6.10 15.30 -5.37
CA THR A 108 6.84 15.96 -6.47
C THR A 108 6.29 15.63 -7.86
N ALA A 109 5.19 14.86 -7.96
CA ALA A 109 4.56 14.56 -9.23
C ALA A 109 3.85 15.80 -9.80
N LYS A 110 4.05 16.11 -11.09
CA LYS A 110 3.50 17.32 -11.73
C LYS A 110 2.02 17.22 -12.08
N GLY A 111 1.44 16.02 -11.98
CA GLY A 111 0.06 15.76 -12.32
C GLY A 111 -0.35 14.31 -12.06
N PRO A 112 -1.64 13.98 -12.21
CA PRO A 112 -2.13 12.65 -11.87
C PRO A 112 -1.59 11.55 -12.78
N ASP A 113 -1.34 11.84 -14.06
CA ASP A 113 -0.77 10.85 -14.98
C ASP A 113 0.67 10.50 -14.62
N GLU A 114 1.46 11.50 -14.18
CA GLU A 114 2.81 11.26 -13.70
C GLU A 114 2.81 10.48 -12.39
N LEU A 115 1.93 10.85 -11.45
CA LEU A 115 1.73 10.11 -10.21
C LEU A 115 1.43 8.63 -10.49
N ILE A 116 0.45 8.34 -11.36
CA ILE A 116 0.10 6.96 -11.69
C ILE A 116 1.28 6.24 -12.35
N ARG A 117 1.99 6.87 -13.30
CA ARG A 117 3.18 6.27 -13.93
C ARG A 117 4.27 5.93 -12.93
N ARG A 118 4.57 6.83 -11.99
CA ARG A 118 5.56 6.59 -10.92
C ARG A 118 5.13 5.44 -10.01
N LEU A 119 3.85 5.37 -9.65
CA LEU A 119 3.32 4.27 -8.86
C LEU A 119 3.35 2.93 -9.60
N VAL A 120 3.13 2.91 -10.92
CA VAL A 120 3.27 1.69 -11.75
C VAL A 120 4.72 1.25 -11.89
N ALA A 121 5.68 2.18 -11.85
CA ALA A 121 7.10 1.86 -11.94
C ALA A 121 7.64 1.14 -10.69
N LEU A 122 6.92 1.21 -9.56
CA LEU A 122 7.31 0.53 -8.33
C LEU A 122 7.28 -1.00 -8.50
N PRO A 123 8.33 -1.73 -8.09
CA PRO A 123 8.34 -3.19 -8.12
C PRO A 123 7.13 -3.81 -7.41
N GLY A 124 6.36 -4.62 -8.13
CA GLY A 124 5.15 -5.27 -7.61
C GLY A 124 3.86 -4.43 -7.69
N PHE A 125 3.89 -3.25 -8.30
CA PHE A 125 2.72 -2.41 -8.53
C PHE A 125 2.25 -2.48 -9.99
N GLY A 126 1.12 -3.17 -10.22
CA GLY A 126 0.42 -3.10 -11.50
C GLY A 126 -0.53 -1.89 -11.57
N GLU A 127 -1.03 -1.60 -12.77
CA GLU A 127 -1.93 -0.47 -13.08
C GLU A 127 -3.09 -0.33 -12.07
N GLN A 128 -3.77 -1.43 -11.76
CA GLN A 128 -4.89 -1.42 -10.81
C GLN A 128 -4.46 -1.02 -9.39
N LYS A 129 -3.32 -1.55 -8.91
CA LYS A 129 -2.79 -1.23 -7.57
C LYS A 129 -2.34 0.22 -7.51
N ALA A 130 -1.67 0.70 -8.56
CA ALA A 130 -1.25 2.09 -8.67
C ALA A 130 -2.46 3.05 -8.61
N ARG A 131 -3.56 2.74 -9.32
CA ARG A 131 -4.79 3.54 -9.25
C ARG A 131 -5.48 3.49 -7.90
N ILE A 132 -5.53 2.32 -7.25
CA ILE A 132 -6.06 2.20 -5.88
C ILE A 132 -5.21 3.04 -4.91
N PHE A 133 -3.89 2.99 -5.05
CA PHE A 133 -3.01 3.75 -4.17
C PHE A 133 -3.14 5.26 -4.43
N ALA A 134 -3.15 5.70 -5.69
CA ALA A 134 -3.44 7.08 -6.05
C ALA A 134 -4.81 7.55 -5.50
N ALA A 135 -5.83 6.68 -5.50
CA ALA A 135 -7.11 6.97 -4.90
C ALA A 135 -7.00 7.16 -3.37
N LEU A 136 -6.22 6.32 -2.68
CA LEU A 136 -5.96 6.45 -1.24
C LEU A 136 -5.25 7.77 -0.93
N LEU A 137 -4.21 8.10 -1.70
CA LEU A 137 -3.47 9.36 -1.59
C LEU A 137 -4.39 10.57 -1.74
N GLY A 138 -5.27 10.57 -2.75
CA GLY A 138 -6.20 11.68 -2.97
C GLY A 138 -7.37 11.73 -1.99
N LYS A 139 -7.96 10.59 -1.63
CA LYS A 139 -9.12 10.52 -0.73
C LYS A 139 -8.71 10.85 0.71
N GLN A 140 -7.63 10.26 1.20
CA GLN A 140 -7.28 10.29 2.62
C GLN A 140 -6.03 11.12 2.97
N LEU A 141 -5.07 11.26 2.04
CA LEU A 141 -3.83 12.03 2.29
C LEU A 141 -3.82 13.43 1.64
N GLY A 142 -4.88 13.80 0.91
CA GLY A 142 -5.01 15.14 0.32
C GLY A 142 -4.20 15.39 -0.95
N VAL A 143 -3.57 14.36 -1.53
CA VAL A 143 -2.81 14.46 -2.79
C VAL A 143 -3.76 14.55 -3.97
N ARG A 144 -4.15 15.78 -4.32
CA ARG A 144 -5.25 16.06 -5.26
C ARG A 144 -4.80 16.97 -6.40
N PRO A 145 -3.86 16.56 -7.26
CA PRO A 145 -3.54 17.33 -8.46
C PRO A 145 -4.79 17.50 -9.33
N ARG A 146 -4.84 18.56 -10.15
CA ARG A 146 -5.98 18.82 -11.03
C ARG A 146 -6.26 17.61 -11.91
N GLY A 147 -7.52 17.18 -11.98
CA GLY A 147 -7.95 16.03 -12.78
C GLY A 147 -7.67 14.65 -12.17
N TRP A 148 -7.28 14.58 -10.88
CA TRP A 148 -6.91 13.29 -10.26
C TRP A 148 -8.03 12.25 -10.29
N ARG A 149 -9.30 12.66 -10.13
CA ARG A 149 -10.42 11.70 -10.12
C ARG A 149 -10.63 11.07 -11.49
N GLU A 150 -10.58 11.88 -12.53
CA GLU A 150 -10.74 11.48 -13.92
C GLU A 150 -9.60 10.55 -14.34
N ALA A 151 -8.36 10.93 -14.00
CA ALA A 151 -7.17 10.15 -14.31
C ALA A 151 -7.14 8.80 -13.59
N ILE A 152 -7.59 8.72 -12.33
CA ILE A 152 -7.62 7.46 -11.55
C ILE A 152 -8.85 6.61 -11.92
N GLY A 153 -9.98 7.24 -12.19
CA GLY A 153 -11.23 6.61 -12.59
C GLY A 153 -12.04 6.06 -11.39
N PRO A 154 -12.59 4.83 -11.49
CA PRO A 154 -13.64 4.37 -10.58
C PRO A 154 -13.21 4.28 -9.10
N TYR A 155 -11.92 4.13 -8.81
CA TYR A 155 -11.41 4.11 -7.44
C TYR A 155 -11.42 5.48 -6.77
N ALA A 156 -11.43 6.58 -7.53
CA ALA A 156 -11.47 7.94 -7.01
C ALA A 156 -12.89 8.55 -6.97
N ALA A 157 -13.89 7.82 -7.48
CA ALA A 157 -15.27 8.28 -7.48
C ALA A 157 -15.81 8.51 -6.05
N PRO A 158 -16.62 9.57 -5.84
CA PRO A 158 -17.20 9.86 -4.53
C PRO A 158 -18.27 8.84 -4.16
N GLY A 159 -18.46 8.60 -2.85
CA GLY A 159 -19.50 7.70 -2.34
C GLY A 159 -19.34 6.23 -2.70
N THR A 160 -18.14 5.81 -3.14
CA THR A 160 -17.83 4.42 -3.47
C THR A 160 -17.17 3.68 -2.31
N PHE A 161 -17.32 2.36 -2.27
CA PHE A 161 -16.63 1.47 -1.31
C PHE A 161 -15.94 0.34 -2.07
N ARG A 162 -15.01 0.69 -2.97
CA ARG A 162 -14.41 -0.23 -3.94
C ARG A 162 -13.06 -0.79 -3.48
N SER A 163 -12.34 -0.08 -2.63
CA SER A 163 -10.94 -0.40 -2.30
C SER A 163 -10.53 0.11 -0.92
N VAL A 164 -9.28 -0.17 -0.54
CA VAL A 164 -8.67 0.35 0.71
C VAL A 164 -8.71 1.88 0.79
N ALA A 165 -8.73 2.58 -0.35
CA ALA A 165 -8.88 4.02 -0.41
C ALA A 165 -10.19 4.54 0.21
N ASP A 166 -11.18 3.67 0.35
CA ASP A 166 -12.51 4.00 0.88
C ASP A 166 -12.68 3.62 2.36
N VAL A 167 -11.67 3.02 3.00
CA VAL A 167 -11.72 2.59 4.40
C VAL A 167 -11.26 3.74 5.30
N VAL A 168 -12.20 4.34 6.04
CA VAL A 168 -11.97 5.46 6.98
C VAL A 168 -12.49 5.17 8.39
N ASP A 169 -13.20 4.06 8.56
CA ASP A 169 -13.78 3.57 9.81
C ASP A 169 -14.23 2.10 9.66
N ALA A 170 -14.78 1.51 10.73
CA ALA A 170 -15.27 0.13 10.72
C ALA A 170 -16.48 -0.07 9.77
N GLU A 171 -17.32 0.94 9.59
CA GLU A 171 -18.52 0.85 8.73
C GLU A 171 -18.13 0.79 7.25
N SER A 172 -17.25 1.69 6.82
CA SER A 172 -16.68 1.71 5.47
C SER A 172 -15.85 0.45 5.19
N LEU A 173 -15.11 -0.08 6.16
CA LEU A 173 -14.43 -1.38 6.04
C LEU A 173 -15.42 -2.51 5.70
N ALA A 174 -16.53 -2.58 6.42
CA ALA A 174 -17.57 -3.58 6.16
C ALA A 174 -18.15 -3.45 4.75
N LYS A 175 -18.40 -2.20 4.28
CA LYS A 175 -18.88 -1.93 2.92
C LYS A 175 -17.86 -2.35 1.85
N VAL A 176 -16.57 -2.06 2.04
CA VAL A 176 -15.51 -2.48 1.12
C VAL A 176 -15.38 -4.00 1.05
N ARG A 177 -15.49 -4.70 2.19
CA ARG A 177 -15.50 -6.18 2.21
C ARG A 177 -16.68 -6.74 1.42
N ALA A 178 -17.89 -6.22 1.66
CA ALA A 178 -19.09 -6.63 0.94
C ALA A 178 -18.94 -6.42 -0.58
N PHE A 179 -18.40 -5.26 -0.99
CA PHE A 179 -18.12 -4.98 -2.40
C PHE A 179 -17.12 -5.97 -3.01
N LYS A 180 -15.97 -6.23 -2.35
CA LYS A 180 -14.96 -7.19 -2.81
C LYS A 180 -15.53 -8.61 -2.93
N GLN A 181 -16.39 -9.02 -1.99
CA GLN A 181 -17.04 -10.32 -2.00
C GLN A 181 -18.03 -10.46 -3.15
N ALA A 182 -18.87 -9.46 -3.38
CA ALA A 182 -19.82 -9.42 -4.49
C ALA A 182 -19.10 -9.45 -5.86
N ALA A 183 -18.04 -8.64 -6.03
CA ALA A 183 -17.24 -8.62 -7.25
C ALA A 183 -16.58 -9.99 -7.53
N LYS A 184 -16.06 -10.66 -6.50
CA LYS A 184 -15.49 -12.01 -6.63
C LYS A 184 -16.55 -13.05 -7.01
N ALA A 185 -17.76 -12.94 -6.46
CA ALA A 185 -18.87 -13.83 -6.81
C ALA A 185 -19.31 -13.64 -8.27
N ALA A 186 -19.45 -12.38 -8.72
CA ALA A 186 -19.79 -12.05 -10.10
C ALA A 186 -18.73 -12.56 -11.09
N ALA A 187 -17.44 -12.34 -10.81
CA ALA A 187 -16.36 -12.83 -11.66
C ALA A 187 -16.33 -14.36 -11.79
N LYS A 188 -16.68 -15.09 -10.72
CA LYS A 188 -16.82 -16.55 -10.76
C LYS A 188 -18.02 -17.00 -11.60
N ALA A 189 -19.13 -16.26 -11.55
CA ALA A 189 -20.33 -16.57 -12.31
C ALA A 189 -20.15 -16.30 -13.82
N SER A 190 -19.40 -15.25 -14.19
CA SER A 190 -19.10 -14.94 -15.60
C SER A 190 -18.00 -15.81 -16.22
N ALA A 191 -17.29 -16.60 -15.41
CA ALA A 191 -16.28 -17.55 -15.87
C ALA A 191 -16.82 -18.98 -16.02
N GLN A 192 -18.11 -19.19 -15.73
CA GLN A 192 -18.86 -20.42 -15.99
C GLN A 192 -19.65 -20.28 -17.28
#